data_AF-A0A537ZSU4-F1
#
_entry.id   AF-A0A537ZSU4-F1
#
_cell.length_a   1.000
_cell.length_b   1.000
_cell.length_c   1.000
_cell.angle_alpha   90.00
_cell.angle_beta   90.00
_cell.angle_gamma   90.00
#
_symmetry.space_group_name_H-M   'P 1'
#
loop_
_entity.id
_entity.type
_entity.pdbx_description
1 polymer ?
#
loop_
_entity_poly.entity_id
_entity_poly.type
_entity_poly.pdbx_seq_one_letter_code
_entity_poly.pdbx_strand_id
1 'polypeptide(L)'
;MSDTAAQAWFIAGAGVIIAAGALHMWMALVDAVRPSYFVPKDRSLRPAMESVQMCFGGTAAPSMWRVWRGIHVTHSLGLLAFGLLCVVIATYDFGLVTSIDAIRPLEIAVSAAYLAISLRFFFYGPVIITATATACFVIATALSA
;
A
#
# COMPACT_ATOMS: atom_id res chain seq x y z
N MET A 1 -17.54 -20.19 -15.41
CA MET A 1 -17.79 -19.98 -13.96
C MET A 1 -16.50 -19.69 -13.19
N SER A 2 -15.38 -20.33 -13.55
CA SER A 2 -14.03 -20.05 -13.01
C SER A 2 -13.64 -18.57 -13.15
N ASP A 3 -13.86 -17.97 -14.32
CA ASP A 3 -13.38 -16.62 -14.63
C ASP A 3 -14.10 -15.55 -13.81
N THR A 4 -15.42 -15.69 -13.62
CA THR A 4 -16.20 -14.79 -12.76
C THR A 4 -15.76 -14.88 -11.30
N ALA A 5 -15.47 -16.08 -10.81
CA ALA A 5 -14.97 -16.27 -9.45
C ALA A 5 -13.55 -15.70 -9.28
N ALA A 6 -12.67 -15.93 -10.26
CA ALA A 6 -11.32 -15.39 -10.26
C ALA A 6 -11.32 -13.86 -10.28
N GLN A 7 -12.13 -13.26 -11.15
CA GLN A 7 -12.32 -11.81 -11.23
C GLN A 7 -12.83 -11.23 -9.90
N ALA A 8 -13.78 -11.90 -9.24
CA ALA A 8 -14.29 -11.46 -7.94
C ALA A 8 -13.20 -11.48 -6.85
N TRP A 9 -12.40 -12.54 -6.76
CA TRP A 9 -11.28 -12.61 -5.82
C TRP A 9 -10.19 -11.58 -6.12
N PHE A 10 -9.92 -11.34 -7.40
CA PHE A 10 -8.97 -10.33 -7.83
C PHE A 10 -9.42 -8.92 -7.39
N ILE A 11 -10.68 -8.57 -7.66
CA ILE A 11 -11.28 -7.30 -7.25
C ILE A 11 -11.32 -7.19 -5.73
N ALA A 12 -11.61 -8.28 -5.00
CA ALA A 12 -11.59 -8.29 -3.54
C ALA A 12 -10.20 -7.98 -2.98
N GLY A 13 -9.14 -8.60 -3.51
CA GLY A 13 -7.76 -8.33 -3.13
C GLY A 13 -7.35 -6.88 -3.39
N ALA A 14 -7.69 -6.35 -4.57
CA ALA A 14 -7.47 -4.95 -4.90
C ALA A 14 -8.27 -4.00 -3.99
N GLY A 15 -9.51 -4.35 -3.65
CA GLY A 15 -10.37 -3.60 -2.74
C GLY A 15 -9.80 -3.48 -1.33
N VAL A 16 -9.20 -4.55 -0.81
CA VAL A 16 -8.48 -4.51 0.48
C VAL A 16 -7.34 -3.50 0.45
N ILE A 17 -6.53 -3.51 -0.63
CA ILE A 17 -5.43 -2.56 -0.81
C ILE A 17 -5.94 -1.12 -0.95
N ILE A 18 -7.00 -0.89 -1.72
CA ILE A 18 -7.62 0.43 -1.89
C ILE A 18 -8.12 0.96 -0.55
N ALA A 19 -8.88 0.15 0.20
CA ALA A 19 -9.43 0.56 1.49
C ALA A 19 -8.31 0.92 2.49
N ALA A 20 -7.25 0.10 2.55
CA ALA A 20 -6.09 0.38 3.37
C ALA A 20 -5.35 1.66 2.94
N GLY A 21 -5.10 1.82 1.63
CA GLY A 21 -4.46 3.00 1.07
C GLY A 21 -5.26 4.28 1.29
N ALA A 22 -6.59 4.23 1.15
CA ALA A 22 -7.48 5.36 1.39
C ALA A 22 -7.51 5.76 2.86
N LEU A 23 -7.63 4.78 3.77
CA LEU A 23 -7.61 5.03 5.21
C LEU A 23 -6.26 5.59 5.65
N HIS A 24 -5.15 5.03 5.16
CA HIS A 24 -3.80 5.52 5.45
C HIS A 24 -3.56 6.93 4.89
N MET A 25 -4.05 7.22 3.67
CA MET A 25 -4.02 8.55 3.07
C MET A 25 -4.76 9.55 3.94
N TRP A 26 -5.98 9.21 4.35
CA TRP A 26 -6.79 10.06 5.21
C TRP A 26 -6.07 10.39 6.51
N MET A 27 -5.53 9.39 7.20
CA MET A 27 -4.73 9.60 8.41
C MET A 27 -3.51 10.49 8.16
N ALA A 28 -2.83 10.32 7.02
CA ALA A 28 -1.64 11.10 6.67
C ALA A 28 -1.97 12.57 6.38
N LEU A 29 -3.10 12.82 5.71
CA LEU A 29 -3.60 14.17 5.42
C LEU A 29 -4.12 14.85 6.69
N VAL A 30 -4.80 14.12 7.58
CA VAL A 30 -5.16 14.66 8.91
C VAL A 30 -3.90 15.05 9.67
N ASP A 31 -2.86 14.22 9.66
CA ASP A 31 -1.58 14.51 10.33
C ASP A 31 -0.83 15.70 9.74
N ALA A 32 -1.08 16.05 8.47
CA ALA A 32 -0.53 17.26 7.87
C ALA A 32 -1.05 18.54 8.53
N VAL A 33 -2.28 18.51 9.06
CA VAL A 33 -2.95 19.64 9.74
C VAL A 33 -2.88 19.51 11.26
N ARG A 34 -3.15 18.31 11.77
CA ARG A 34 -3.20 17.97 13.20
C ARG A 34 -2.48 16.64 13.44
N PRO A 35 -1.19 16.66 13.80
CA PRO A 35 -0.40 15.44 14.05
C PRO A 35 -1.04 14.59 15.16
N SER A 36 -1.45 13.36 14.83
CA SER A 36 -2.26 12.52 15.71
C SER A 36 -2.07 11.00 15.50
N TYR A 37 -1.89 10.52 14.27
CA TYR A 37 -1.84 9.10 13.94
C TYR A 37 -0.41 8.55 13.82
N PHE A 38 0.45 9.28 13.10
CA PHE A 38 1.83 8.91 12.77
C PHE A 38 2.87 9.75 13.49
N VAL A 39 2.44 10.60 14.44
CA VAL A 39 3.35 11.31 15.34
C VAL A 39 3.94 10.32 16.37
N PRO A 40 5.22 10.44 16.74
CA PRO A 40 5.78 9.65 17.82
C PRO A 40 5.01 9.84 19.13
N LYS A 41 4.88 8.77 19.92
CA LYS A 41 4.23 8.84 21.24
C LYS A 41 4.99 9.73 22.22
N ASP A 42 6.33 9.71 22.14
CA ASP A 42 7.17 10.62 22.91
C ASP A 42 7.06 12.03 22.31
N ARG A 43 6.55 12.96 23.12
CA ARG A 43 6.30 14.34 22.73
C ARG A 43 7.57 15.12 22.42
N SER A 44 8.73 14.69 22.92
CA SER A 44 10.01 15.31 22.65
C SER A 44 10.55 15.01 21.24
N LEU A 45 10.13 13.89 20.64
CA LEU A 45 10.69 13.42 19.38
C LEU A 45 10.23 14.23 18.18
N ARG A 46 8.99 14.73 18.14
CA ARG A 46 8.54 15.55 16.99
C ARG A 46 9.37 16.83 16.84
N PRO A 47 9.55 17.68 17.87
CA PRO A 47 10.44 18.83 17.78
C PRO A 47 11.88 18.47 17.38
N ALA A 48 12.40 17.34 17.88
CA ALA A 48 13.74 16.86 17.48
C ALA A 48 13.80 16.45 15.99
N MET A 49 12.78 15.75 15.49
CA MET A 49 12.67 15.39 14.06
C MET A 49 12.49 16.62 13.16
N GLU A 50 11.91 17.70 13.69
CA GLU A 50 11.78 18.97 12.97
C GLU A 50 13.11 19.74 12.90
N SER A 51 13.97 19.61 13.92
CA SER A 51 15.25 20.34 13.99
C SER A 51 16.40 19.66 13.24
N VAL A 52 16.33 18.35 13.00
CA VAL A 52 17.37 17.61 12.27
C VAL A 52 17.05 17.47 10.79
N GLN A 53 18.06 17.68 9.94
CA GLN A 53 17.96 17.52 8.48
C GLN A 53 18.40 16.13 8.06
N MET A 54 17.86 15.64 6.94
CA MET A 54 18.37 14.44 6.30
C MET A 54 19.81 14.64 5.82
N CYS A 55 20.62 13.58 5.90
CA CYS A 55 21.98 13.59 5.36
C CYS A 55 21.99 13.80 3.83
N PHE A 56 21.03 13.19 3.14
CA PHE A 56 20.85 13.35 1.70
C PHE A 56 20.06 14.62 1.38
N GLY A 57 20.55 15.43 0.44
CA GLY A 57 19.93 16.68 -0.01
C GLY A 57 20.75 17.95 0.21
N GLY A 58 21.90 17.86 0.90
CA GLY A 58 22.81 18.99 1.09
C GLY A 58 22.13 20.18 1.78
N THR A 59 22.33 21.39 1.26
CA THR A 59 21.73 22.63 1.80
C THR A 59 20.21 22.70 1.64
N ALA A 60 19.63 21.90 0.74
CA ALA A 60 18.19 21.82 0.51
C ALA A 60 17.53 20.61 1.21
N ALA A 61 18.29 19.89 2.05
CA ALA A 61 17.81 18.70 2.72
C ALA A 61 16.51 19.00 3.51
N PRO A 62 15.49 18.13 3.42
CA PRO A 62 14.31 18.22 4.26
C PRO A 62 14.62 17.84 5.72
N SER A 63 13.82 18.35 6.65
CA SER A 63 13.84 17.83 8.02
C SER A 63 13.36 16.39 8.05
N MET A 64 13.80 15.62 9.05
CA MET A 64 13.35 14.24 9.25
C MET A 64 11.82 14.16 9.36
N TRP A 65 11.20 15.12 10.05
CA TRP A 65 9.74 15.22 10.14
C TRP A 65 9.07 15.46 8.78
N ARG A 66 9.65 16.28 7.90
CA ARG A 66 9.11 16.53 6.56
C ARG A 66 9.17 15.26 5.69
N VAL A 67 10.27 14.50 5.76
CA VAL A 67 10.39 13.21 5.07
C VAL A 67 9.43 12.18 5.62
N TRP A 68 9.34 12.05 6.94
CA TRP A 68 8.43 11.12 7.61
C TRP A 68 6.99 11.29 7.12
N ARG A 69 6.47 12.52 7.11
CA ARG A 69 5.13 12.81 6.57
C ARG A 69 5.02 12.47 5.07
N GLY A 70 6.03 12.82 4.29
CA GLY A 70 6.09 12.52 2.86
C GLY A 70 5.96 11.02 2.57
N ILE A 71 6.67 10.17 3.34
CA ILE A 71 6.63 8.71 3.18
C ILE A 71 5.22 8.16 3.39
N HIS A 72 4.47 8.65 4.39
CA HIS A 72 3.08 8.18 4.60
C HIS A 72 2.16 8.54 3.44
N VAL A 73 2.28 9.75 2.90
CA VAL A 73 1.48 10.19 1.74
C VAL A 73 1.86 9.39 0.49
N THR A 74 3.15 9.24 0.18
CA THR A 74 3.59 8.50 -1.02
C THR A 74 3.29 7.02 -0.94
N HIS A 75 3.42 6.40 0.23
CA HIS A 75 3.02 5.01 0.46
C HIS A 75 1.51 4.83 0.20
N SER A 76 0.68 5.73 0.74
CA SER A 76 -0.77 5.71 0.50
C SER A 76 -1.11 5.84 -0.98
N LEU A 77 -0.44 6.78 -1.68
CA LEU A 77 -0.63 6.98 -3.11
C LEU A 77 -0.24 5.72 -3.91
N GLY A 78 0.86 5.06 -3.56
CA GLY A 78 1.30 3.82 -4.20
C GLY A 78 0.28 2.70 -4.04
N LEU A 79 -0.26 2.50 -2.83
CA LEU A 79 -1.31 1.50 -2.57
C LEU A 79 -2.59 1.81 -3.38
N LEU A 80 -3.04 3.07 -3.35
CA LEU A 80 -4.22 3.50 -4.10
C LEU A 80 -4.05 3.32 -5.61
N ALA A 81 -2.93 3.78 -6.17
CA ALA A 81 -2.66 3.65 -7.59
C ALA A 81 -2.61 2.19 -8.04
N PHE A 82 -1.91 1.33 -7.28
CA PHE A 82 -1.84 -0.10 -7.56
C PHE A 82 -3.23 -0.75 -7.52
N GLY A 83 -3.96 -0.58 -6.42
CA GLY A 83 -5.28 -1.20 -6.27
C GLY A 83 -6.30 -0.69 -7.29
N LEU A 84 -6.34 0.62 -7.57
CA LEU A 84 -7.22 1.19 -8.59
C LEU A 84 -6.89 0.68 -9.99
N LEU A 85 -5.61 0.55 -10.34
CA LEU A 85 -5.20 -0.01 -11.62
C LEU A 85 -5.66 -1.46 -11.76
N CYS A 86 -5.50 -2.28 -10.72
CA CYS A 86 -6.05 -3.63 -10.68
C CYS A 86 -7.57 -3.64 -10.90
N VAL A 87 -8.33 -2.81 -10.18
CA VAL A 87 -9.80 -2.74 -10.35
C VAL A 87 -10.18 -2.29 -11.76
N VAL A 88 -9.48 -1.31 -12.34
CA VAL A 88 -9.73 -0.86 -13.72
C VAL A 88 -9.51 -2.01 -14.69
N ILE A 89 -8.35 -2.67 -14.65
CA ILE A 89 -8.06 -3.81 -15.56
C ILE A 89 -9.13 -4.89 -15.39
N ALA A 90 -9.41 -5.30 -14.15
CA ALA A 90 -10.35 -6.39 -13.90
C ALA A 90 -11.79 -6.04 -14.27
N THR A 91 -12.22 -4.78 -14.16
CA THR A 91 -13.61 -4.38 -14.45
C THR A 91 -13.84 -4.21 -15.96
N TYR A 92 -12.87 -3.67 -16.68
CA TYR A 92 -13.01 -3.39 -18.12
C TYR A 92 -12.65 -4.58 -18.99
N ASP A 93 -11.58 -5.30 -18.67
CA ASP A 93 -11.14 -6.47 -19.43
C ASP A 93 -10.31 -7.42 -18.56
N PHE A 94 -11.01 -8.28 -17.80
CA PHE A 94 -10.34 -9.31 -17.01
C PHE A 94 -9.57 -10.32 -17.89
N GLY A 95 -9.88 -10.41 -19.18
CA GLY A 95 -9.11 -11.21 -20.13
C GLY A 95 -7.66 -10.76 -20.27
N LEU A 96 -7.35 -9.49 -19.98
CA LEU A 96 -5.95 -9.01 -19.92
C LEU A 96 -5.17 -9.67 -18.79
N VAL A 97 -5.80 -9.91 -17.64
CA VAL A 97 -5.16 -10.56 -16.48
C VAL A 97 -4.73 -11.99 -16.81
N THR A 98 -5.51 -12.69 -17.62
CA THR A 98 -5.23 -14.08 -18.01
C THR A 98 -4.35 -14.18 -19.25
N SER A 99 -4.44 -13.24 -20.20
CA SER A 99 -3.70 -13.26 -21.47
C SER A 99 -2.28 -12.67 -21.39
N ILE A 100 -2.01 -11.79 -20.41
CA ILE A 100 -0.66 -11.27 -20.16
C ILE A 100 -0.06 -12.03 -18.98
N ASP A 101 0.83 -12.98 -19.30
CA ASP A 101 1.45 -13.89 -18.31
C ASP A 101 2.13 -13.19 -17.13
N ALA A 102 2.59 -11.95 -17.33
CA ALA A 102 3.28 -11.17 -16.31
C ALA A 102 2.35 -10.55 -15.25
N ILE A 103 1.05 -10.36 -15.54
CA ILE A 103 0.15 -9.61 -14.65
C ILE A 103 -0.05 -10.34 -13.32
N ARG A 104 -0.55 -11.59 -13.37
CA ARG A 104 -0.79 -12.45 -12.18
C ARG A 104 0.42 -12.58 -11.23
N PRO A 105 1.63 -12.96 -11.70
CA PRO A 105 2.79 -13.05 -10.82
C PRO A 105 3.22 -11.67 -10.29
N LEU A 106 3.02 -10.59 -11.04
CA LEU A 106 3.38 -9.24 -10.57
C LEU A 106 2.50 -8.79 -9.40
N GLU A 107 1.19 -9.03 -9.44
CA GLU A 107 0.31 -8.64 -8.32
C GLU A 107 0.60 -9.42 -7.05
N ILE A 108 0.86 -10.73 -7.19
CA ILE A 108 1.31 -11.57 -6.08
C ILE A 108 2.66 -11.05 -5.57
N ALA A 109 3.62 -10.76 -6.45
CA ALA A 109 4.94 -10.28 -6.04
C ALA A 109 4.86 -8.94 -5.28
N VAL A 110 4.07 -7.99 -5.76
CA VAL A 110 3.88 -6.69 -5.11
C VAL A 110 3.22 -6.87 -3.74
N SER A 111 2.10 -7.59 -3.66
CA SER A 111 1.39 -7.81 -2.38
C SER A 111 2.23 -8.63 -1.38
N ALA A 112 2.96 -9.65 -1.83
CA ALA A 112 3.89 -10.42 -1.02
C ALA A 112 5.10 -9.60 -0.55
N ALA A 113 5.63 -8.70 -1.38
CA ALA A 113 6.68 -7.78 -0.96
C ALA A 113 6.18 -6.85 0.16
N TYR A 114 4.98 -6.30 0.03
CA TYR A 114 4.35 -5.53 1.10
C TYR A 114 4.14 -6.35 2.37
N LEU A 115 3.77 -7.63 2.26
CA LEU A 115 3.67 -8.54 3.40
C LEU A 115 5.02 -8.75 4.08
N ALA A 116 6.08 -9.02 3.33
CA ALA A 116 7.42 -9.21 3.87
C ALA A 116 7.92 -7.95 4.60
N ILE A 117 7.70 -6.76 4.01
CA ILE A 117 8.02 -5.48 4.64
C ILE A 117 7.18 -5.28 5.91
N SER A 118 5.88 -5.60 5.86
CA SER A 118 4.95 -5.52 7.00
C SER A 118 5.42 -6.35 8.19
N LEU A 119 5.85 -7.59 7.93
CA LEU A 119 6.37 -8.50 8.95
C LEU A 119 7.66 -7.97 9.60
N ARG A 120 8.50 -7.27 8.84
CA ARG A 120 9.83 -6.87 9.29
C ARG A 120 9.86 -5.52 10.01
N PHE A 121 9.01 -4.58 9.60
CA PHE A 121 9.13 -3.17 9.99
C PHE A 121 7.89 -2.59 10.66
N PHE A 122 6.75 -3.29 10.64
CA PHE A 122 5.47 -2.74 11.05
C PHE A 122 4.77 -3.58 12.12
N PHE A 123 3.70 -3.04 12.69
CA PHE A 123 2.81 -3.74 13.61
C PHE A 123 1.85 -4.67 12.86
N TYR A 124 1.02 -5.43 13.58
CA TYR A 124 0.21 -6.51 12.99
C TYR A 124 -0.85 -6.06 11.98
N GLY A 125 -1.31 -4.81 12.01
CA GLY A 125 -2.35 -4.30 11.10
C GLY A 125 -1.98 -4.46 9.62
N PRO A 126 -0.86 -3.85 9.16
CA PRO A 126 -0.33 -4.05 7.81
C PRO A 126 -0.12 -5.52 7.41
N VAL A 127 0.29 -6.38 8.35
CA VAL A 127 0.48 -7.83 8.08
C VAL A 127 -0.84 -8.48 7.71
N ILE A 128 -1.91 -8.24 8.47
CA ILE A 128 -3.23 -8.83 8.19
C ILE A 128 -3.75 -8.34 6.83
N ILE A 129 -3.69 -7.03 6.58
CA ILE A 129 -4.14 -6.42 5.33
C ILE A 129 -3.42 -7.01 4.12
N THR A 130 -2.09 -7.02 4.18
CA THR A 130 -1.26 -7.48 3.06
C THR A 130 -1.37 -9.00 2.86
N ALA A 131 -1.45 -9.79 3.94
CA ALA A 131 -1.70 -11.22 3.85
C ALA A 131 -3.06 -11.54 3.21
N THR A 132 -4.12 -10.82 3.60
CA THR A 132 -5.45 -10.98 3.00
C THR A 132 -5.43 -10.66 1.51
N ALA A 133 -4.82 -9.54 1.11
CA ALA A 133 -4.70 -9.16 -0.30
C ALA A 133 -3.89 -10.20 -1.10
N THR A 134 -2.74 -10.64 -0.58
CA THR A 134 -1.91 -11.69 -1.21
C THR A 134 -2.70 -12.98 -1.39
N ALA A 135 -3.42 -13.43 -0.36
CA ALA A 135 -4.26 -14.63 -0.44
C ALA A 135 -5.33 -14.49 -1.53
N CYS A 136 -5.99 -13.33 -1.64
CA CYS A 136 -6.98 -13.06 -2.68
C CYS A 136 -6.37 -13.15 -4.10
N PHE A 137 -5.20 -12.54 -4.33
CA PHE A 137 -4.53 -12.61 -5.64
C PHE A 137 -4.04 -14.02 -5.99
N VAL A 138 -3.58 -14.79 -5.00
CA VAL A 138 -3.20 -16.20 -5.18
C VAL A 138 -4.43 -17.05 -5.55
N ILE A 139 -5.55 -16.88 -4.85
CA ILE A 139 -6.80 -17.59 -5.17
C ILE A 139 -7.31 -17.20 -6.56
N ALA A 140 -7.31 -15.91 -6.89
CA ALA A 140 -7.69 -15.43 -8.22
C ALA A 140 -6.82 -16.06 -9.32
N THR A 141 -5.51 -16.14 -9.10
CA THR A 141 -4.56 -16.76 -10.03
C THR A 141 -4.84 -18.25 -10.21
N ALA A 142 -5.07 -18.98 -9.11
CA ALA A 142 -5.37 -20.40 -9.14
C ALA A 142 -6.70 -20.74 -9.83
N LEU A 143 -7.70 -19.84 -9.74
CA LEU A 143 -8.98 -19.98 -10.42
C LEU A 143 -8.95 -19.52 -11.89
N SER A 144 -7.91 -18.78 -12.28
CA SER A 144 -7.67 -18.32 -13.65
C SER A 144 -6.75 -19.24 -14.46
N ALA A 145 -6.26 -20.32 -13.85
CA ALA A 145 -5.37 -21.31 -14.45
C ALA A 145 -6.18 -22.53 -14.93
#